data_AF-A0A7C7H9B6-F1
#
_entry.id   AF-A0A7C7H9B6-F1
#
_cell.length_a   1.000
_cell.length_b   1.000
_cell.length_c   1.000
_cell.angle_alpha   90.00
_cell.angle_beta   90.00
_cell.angle_gamma   90.00
#
_symmetry.space_group_name_H-M   'P 1'
#
loop_
_entity.id
_entity.type
_entity.pdbx_description
1 polymer ?
#
loop_
_entity_poly.entity_id
_entity_poly.type
_entity_poly.pdbx_seq_one_letter_code
_entity_poly.pdbx_strand_id
1 'polypeptide(L)'
;MKPIIWIGLTLAIIGFPVSSVNGETQEAAHYTQAQAEAGEPAYQVECAGCHMSDFSGAFEAPELAGANFLNVWGDQGVDDLLEYVRATMPPEAAGSLSNRTYINIVAYLLQANGIGPGNEPLALEGAGFLLSSGPAGVSTTPDSDTTSNTPNAESAPVVASNRTTLHETVAEFVPVTDANLRNPDSGDWLMFRRTYDGWGYSPLDQVTRDNVHDLRLAWVWAMADGTNQPTPLVYDGVMYLPNPRNIVQALDAETGTLLWEYQRELPNELQRGFTTMRNLGFYNDKVFLATKDAFMVAIDARNGEVIWETKIADYRQGYTNVSGPIVVR
;
A
#
# COMPACT_ATOMS: atom_id res chain seq x y z
N MET A 1 72.04 -61.76 1.85
CA MET A 1 71.11 -60.70 2.27
C MET A 1 71.69 -59.38 1.78
N LYS A 2 71.06 -58.75 0.78
CA LYS A 2 71.58 -57.56 0.06
C LYS A 2 70.75 -56.33 0.46
N PRO A 3 71.36 -55.14 0.59
CA PRO A 3 70.70 -53.93 1.09
C PRO A 3 69.88 -53.24 -0.01
N ILE A 4 68.72 -52.69 0.36
CA ILE A 4 67.87 -51.87 -0.50
C ILE A 4 68.14 -50.40 -0.16
N ILE A 5 68.54 -49.65 -1.18
CA ILE A 5 68.84 -48.22 -1.18
C ILE A 5 67.52 -47.45 -1.34
N TRP A 6 67.26 -46.51 -0.44
CA TRP A 6 66.14 -45.56 -0.56
C TRP A 6 66.53 -44.39 -1.46
N ILE A 7 65.80 -44.21 -2.56
CA ILE A 7 65.89 -43.03 -3.43
C ILE A 7 64.86 -42.01 -2.93
N GLY A 8 65.34 -40.90 -2.37
CA GLY A 8 64.51 -39.75 -2.02
C GLY A 8 64.18 -38.94 -3.28
N LEU A 9 62.88 -38.79 -3.56
CA LEU A 9 62.35 -37.95 -4.63
C LEU A 9 62.23 -36.51 -4.12
N THR A 10 63.05 -35.59 -4.64
CA THR A 10 62.96 -34.15 -4.35
C THR A 10 61.84 -33.53 -5.19
N LEU A 11 60.77 -33.07 -4.55
CA LEU A 11 59.70 -32.29 -5.18
C LEU A 11 60.14 -30.82 -5.27
N ALA A 12 60.28 -30.29 -6.49
CA ALA A 12 60.51 -28.86 -6.72
C ALA A 12 59.16 -28.11 -6.64
N ILE A 13 59.04 -27.18 -5.69
CA ILE A 13 57.89 -26.28 -5.57
C ILE A 13 58.15 -25.09 -6.49
N ILE A 14 57.34 -24.96 -7.56
CA ILE A 14 57.28 -23.76 -8.40
C ILE A 14 56.37 -22.77 -7.67
N GLY A 15 56.94 -21.69 -7.14
CA GLY A 15 56.17 -20.60 -6.53
C GLY A 15 55.53 -19.73 -7.61
N PHE A 16 54.19 -19.64 -7.61
CA PHE A 16 53.48 -18.57 -8.30
C PHE A 16 53.44 -17.34 -7.39
N PRO A 17 53.69 -16.12 -7.90
CA PRO A 17 53.49 -14.92 -7.12
C PRO A 17 52.00 -14.79 -6.80
N VAL A 18 51.68 -14.74 -5.51
CA VAL A 18 50.37 -14.28 -5.05
C VAL A 18 50.36 -12.77 -5.25
N SER A 19 49.69 -12.29 -6.29
CA SER A 19 49.34 -10.88 -6.39
C SER A 19 48.37 -10.57 -5.25
N SER A 20 48.77 -9.69 -4.34
CA SER A 20 47.84 -9.10 -3.38
C SER A 20 46.79 -8.31 -4.16
N VAL A 21 45.54 -8.76 -4.11
CA VAL A 21 44.41 -7.88 -4.42
C VAL A 21 44.43 -6.83 -3.31
N ASN A 22 44.77 -5.59 -3.68
CA ASN A 22 44.55 -4.45 -2.81
C ASN A 22 43.06 -4.45 -2.46
N GLY A 23 42.73 -4.48 -1.16
CA GLY A 23 41.37 -4.17 -0.71
C GLY A 23 41.08 -2.74 -1.11
N GLU A 24 40.30 -2.56 -2.18
CA GLU A 24 39.67 -1.28 -2.48
C GLU A 24 38.74 -0.98 -1.30
N THR A 25 39.09 0.05 -0.53
CA THR A 25 38.15 0.66 0.41
C THR A 25 36.97 1.16 -0.42
N GLN A 26 35.81 0.48 -0.32
CA GLN A 26 34.57 0.95 -0.92
C GLN A 26 34.25 2.32 -0.35
N GLU A 27 34.19 3.34 -1.21
CA GLU A 27 33.88 4.70 -0.84
C GLU A 27 32.38 4.80 -0.51
N ALA A 28 32.06 5.43 0.63
CA ALA A 28 30.68 5.61 1.05
C ALA A 28 29.95 6.54 0.07
N ALA A 29 28.68 6.28 -0.17
CA ALA A 29 27.78 7.16 -0.91
C ALA A 29 27.98 8.65 -0.57
N HIS A 30 28.14 9.49 -1.58
CA HIS A 30 28.30 10.94 -1.41
C HIS A 30 27.07 11.70 -1.88
N TYR A 31 26.64 12.66 -1.07
CA TYR A 31 25.61 13.64 -1.41
C TYR A 31 25.88 14.94 -0.62
N THR A 32 25.37 16.07 -1.10
CA THR A 32 25.49 17.34 -0.35
C THR A 32 24.31 17.54 0.60
N GLN A 33 24.54 18.21 1.74
CA GLN A 33 23.47 18.58 2.68
C GLN A 33 22.29 19.30 1.97
N ALA A 34 22.58 20.17 1.00
CA ALA A 34 21.57 20.87 0.23
C ALA A 34 20.66 19.94 -0.62
N GLN A 35 21.17 18.78 -1.06
CA GLN A 35 20.36 17.79 -1.78
C GLN A 35 19.38 17.09 -0.84
N ALA A 36 19.82 16.72 0.37
CA ALA A 36 18.93 16.11 1.36
C ALA A 36 17.86 17.10 1.84
N GLU A 37 18.23 18.35 2.12
CA GLU A 37 17.28 19.41 2.50
C GLU A 37 16.25 19.71 1.40
N ALA A 38 16.66 19.66 0.12
CA ALA A 38 15.73 19.79 -1.00
C ALA A 38 14.91 18.51 -1.26
N GLY A 39 15.37 17.37 -0.75
CA GLY A 39 14.75 16.06 -0.90
C GLY A 39 13.59 15.83 0.06
N GLU A 40 13.70 16.30 1.29
CA GLU A 40 12.68 16.17 2.32
C GLU A 40 11.27 16.60 1.85
N PRO A 41 11.05 17.85 1.40
CA PRO A 41 9.71 18.26 0.97
C PRO A 41 9.22 17.49 -0.26
N ALA A 42 10.12 17.06 -1.15
CA ALA A 42 9.75 16.23 -2.30
C ALA A 42 9.32 14.82 -1.87
N TYR A 43 10.02 14.23 -0.91
CA TYR A 43 9.66 12.96 -0.29
C TYR A 43 8.28 13.03 0.37
N GLN A 44 8.01 14.08 1.15
CA GLN A 44 6.72 14.23 1.83
C GLN A 44 5.54 14.30 0.85
N VAL A 45 5.74 14.90 -0.32
CA VAL A 45 4.67 15.04 -1.33
C VAL A 45 4.51 13.77 -2.19
N GLU A 46 5.61 13.15 -2.59
CA GLU A 46 5.60 12.10 -3.62
C GLU A 46 5.73 10.68 -3.07
N CYS A 47 6.25 10.51 -1.85
CA CYS A 47 6.59 9.20 -1.29
C CYS A 47 5.89 8.88 0.03
N ALA A 48 5.72 9.87 0.92
CA ALA A 48 5.22 9.65 2.28
C ALA A 48 3.78 9.11 2.35
N GLY A 49 2.98 9.28 1.29
CA GLY A 49 1.64 8.71 1.20
C GLY A 49 1.61 7.16 1.26
N CYS A 50 2.72 6.50 0.92
CA CYS A 50 2.88 5.04 1.03
C CYS A 50 3.99 4.65 2.00
N HIS A 51 5.10 5.39 2.02
CA HIS A 51 6.28 5.05 2.83
C HIS A 51 6.31 5.70 4.21
N MET A 52 5.25 6.44 4.56
CA MET A 52 5.12 7.22 5.79
C MET A 52 6.13 8.37 5.90
N SER A 53 5.79 9.40 6.67
CA SER A 53 6.66 10.57 6.87
C SER A 53 7.93 10.23 7.65
N ASP A 54 7.90 9.15 8.43
CA ASP A 54 9.00 8.64 9.26
C ASP A 54 9.72 7.43 8.64
N PHE A 55 9.47 7.15 7.35
CA PHE A 55 10.04 6.04 6.58
C PHE A 55 9.67 4.63 7.07
N SER A 56 8.73 4.50 8.01
CA SER A 56 8.33 3.20 8.56
C SER A 56 7.66 2.27 7.53
N GLY A 57 7.20 2.82 6.41
CA GLY A 57 6.43 2.07 5.43
C GLY A 57 4.99 1.83 5.89
N ALA A 58 4.10 1.51 4.94
CA ALA A 58 2.74 1.11 5.23
C ALA A 58 2.24 0.06 4.24
N PHE A 59 1.55 -0.96 4.77
CA PHE A 59 0.98 -2.08 4.00
C PHE A 59 2.02 -2.83 3.16
N GLU A 60 1.97 -2.63 1.84
CA GLU A 60 2.84 -3.27 0.83
C GLU A 60 4.08 -2.42 0.53
N ALA A 61 4.11 -1.15 0.95
CA ALA A 61 5.25 -0.27 0.79
C ALA A 61 6.28 -0.53 1.90
N PRO A 62 7.52 -0.93 1.55
CA PRO A 62 8.54 -1.26 2.54
C PRO A 62 8.99 -0.03 3.34
N GLU A 63 9.59 -0.27 4.50
CA GLU A 63 10.35 0.75 5.23
C GLU A 63 11.50 1.27 4.37
N LEU A 64 11.72 2.58 4.38
CA LEU A 64 12.79 3.23 3.61
C LEU A 64 13.95 3.70 4.48
N ALA A 65 13.87 3.48 5.79
CA ALA A 65 14.98 3.68 6.69
C ALA A 65 15.05 2.57 7.74
N GLY A 66 16.26 2.23 8.17
CA GLY A 66 16.51 1.24 9.21
C GLY A 66 17.07 -0.07 8.69
N ALA A 67 16.99 -1.11 9.53
CA ALA A 67 17.72 -2.35 9.31
C ALA A 67 17.26 -3.10 8.05
N ASN A 68 15.96 -3.13 7.72
CA ASN A 68 15.51 -3.86 6.54
C ASN A 68 15.90 -3.14 5.25
N PHE A 69 15.87 -1.79 5.24
CA PHE A 69 16.40 -1.02 4.11
C PHE A 69 17.89 -1.31 3.89
N LEU A 70 18.70 -1.25 4.95
CA LEU A 70 20.14 -1.52 4.88
C LEU A 70 20.46 -2.97 4.52
N ASN A 71 19.63 -3.94 4.89
CA ASN A 71 19.82 -5.34 4.48
C ASN A 71 19.67 -5.54 2.96
N VAL A 72 18.89 -4.70 2.29
CA VAL A 72 18.69 -4.78 0.83
C VAL A 72 19.71 -3.92 0.10
N TRP A 73 19.86 -2.67 0.53
CA TRP A 73 20.61 -1.65 -0.21
C TRP A 73 22.01 -1.39 0.34
N GLY A 74 22.34 -1.87 1.54
CA GLY A 74 23.59 -1.57 2.26
C GLY A 74 24.86 -1.89 1.46
N ASP A 75 24.81 -3.00 0.72
CA ASP A 75 25.92 -3.48 -0.13
C ASP A 75 25.74 -3.11 -1.62
N GLN A 76 24.68 -2.36 -1.97
CA GLN A 76 24.39 -1.93 -3.34
C GLN A 76 24.90 -0.50 -3.60
N GLY A 77 25.05 -0.18 -4.88
CA GLY A 77 25.42 1.17 -5.30
C GLY A 77 24.25 2.14 -5.12
N VAL A 78 24.54 3.40 -4.80
CA VAL A 78 23.49 4.44 -4.73
C VAL A 78 22.87 4.72 -6.09
N ASP A 79 23.63 4.53 -7.17
CA ASP A 79 23.11 4.58 -8.53
C ASP A 79 22.02 3.50 -8.76
N ASP A 80 22.18 2.29 -8.21
CA ASP A 80 21.18 1.22 -8.30
C ASP A 80 19.90 1.60 -7.56
N LEU A 81 20.04 2.18 -6.36
CA LEU A 81 18.90 2.70 -5.59
C LEU A 81 18.18 3.83 -6.36
N LEU A 82 18.94 4.76 -6.92
CA LEU A 82 18.39 5.88 -7.70
C LEU A 82 17.66 5.39 -8.95
N GLU A 83 18.26 4.46 -9.69
CA GLU A 83 17.65 3.86 -10.87
C GLU A 83 16.38 3.09 -10.51
N TYR A 84 16.42 2.29 -9.44
CA TYR A 84 15.27 1.54 -8.94
C TYR A 84 14.12 2.47 -8.56
N VAL A 85 14.38 3.51 -7.75
CA VAL A 85 13.35 4.48 -7.36
C VAL A 85 12.79 5.19 -8.59
N ARG A 86 13.62 5.59 -9.56
CA ARG A 86 13.14 6.22 -10.79
C ARG A 86 12.27 5.28 -11.63
N ALA A 87 12.66 4.00 -11.72
CA ALA A 87 12.00 3.01 -12.55
C ALA A 87 10.69 2.49 -11.96
N THR A 88 10.50 2.61 -10.64
CA THR A 88 9.37 2.00 -9.93
C THR A 88 8.46 2.99 -9.23
N MET A 89 8.92 4.23 -8.98
CA MET A 89 8.20 5.22 -8.19
C MET A 89 7.98 6.55 -8.94
N PRO A 90 6.87 7.26 -8.64
CA PRO A 90 5.72 6.80 -7.86
C PRO A 90 4.94 5.67 -8.57
N PRO A 91 4.21 4.81 -7.83
CA PRO A 91 3.35 3.81 -8.44
C PRO A 91 2.37 4.46 -9.43
N GLU A 92 2.09 3.78 -10.55
CA GLU A 92 1.25 4.27 -11.66
C GLU A 92 1.82 5.49 -12.44
N ALA A 93 2.94 6.06 -12.00
CA ALA A 93 3.59 7.21 -12.62
C ALA A 93 5.13 7.13 -12.56
N ALA A 94 5.69 5.94 -12.75
CA ALA A 94 7.13 5.72 -12.69
C ALA A 94 7.89 6.65 -13.64
N GLY A 95 8.96 7.27 -13.16
CA GLY A 95 9.78 8.22 -13.91
C GLY A 95 9.14 9.59 -14.16
N SER A 96 8.01 9.92 -13.52
CA SER A 96 7.31 11.19 -13.71
C SER A 96 8.00 12.41 -13.10
N LEU A 97 8.88 12.22 -12.10
CA LEU A 97 9.59 13.33 -11.46
C LEU A 97 10.86 13.70 -12.25
N SER A 98 11.34 14.94 -12.05
CA SER A 98 12.62 15.34 -12.65
C SER A 98 13.77 14.52 -12.06
N ASN A 99 14.82 14.26 -12.85
CA ASN A 99 16.04 13.59 -12.37
C ASN A 99 16.61 14.27 -11.10
N ARG A 100 16.58 15.60 -11.05
CA ARG A 100 17.02 16.36 -9.87
C ARG A 100 16.17 16.07 -8.64
N THR A 101 14.86 15.91 -8.81
CA THR A 101 13.93 15.56 -7.73
C THR A 101 14.25 14.17 -7.18
N TYR A 102 14.45 13.17 -8.05
CA TYR A 102 14.83 11.82 -7.62
C TYR A 102 16.17 11.80 -6.87
N ILE A 103 17.19 12.48 -7.40
CA ILE A 103 18.51 12.61 -6.74
C ILE A 103 18.36 13.20 -5.33
N ASN A 104 17.58 14.28 -5.18
CA ASN A 104 17.36 14.90 -3.89
C ASN A 104 16.61 13.97 -2.92
N ILE A 105 15.58 13.26 -3.39
CA ILE A 105 14.86 12.27 -2.57
C ILE A 105 15.81 11.17 -2.10
N VAL A 106 16.65 10.62 -2.98
CA VAL A 106 17.64 9.60 -2.60
C VAL A 106 18.64 10.15 -1.59
N ALA A 107 19.15 11.37 -1.79
CA ALA A 107 20.03 12.03 -0.80
C ALA A 107 19.38 12.15 0.58
N TYR A 108 18.07 12.43 0.64
CA TYR A 108 17.31 12.44 1.89
C TYR A 108 17.17 11.04 2.52
N LEU A 109 16.98 9.99 1.71
CA LEU A 109 16.99 8.60 2.19
C LEU A 109 18.36 8.17 2.74
N LEU A 110 19.45 8.59 2.11
CA LEU A 110 20.81 8.35 2.61
C LEU A 110 20.99 8.96 4.00
N GLN A 111 20.57 10.23 4.16
CA GLN A 111 20.60 10.94 5.44
C GLN A 111 19.78 10.21 6.52
N ALA A 112 18.57 9.77 6.18
CA ALA A 112 17.69 9.03 7.08
C ALA A 112 18.28 7.68 7.54
N ASN A 113 19.15 7.09 6.72
CA ASN A 113 19.86 5.83 7.02
C ASN A 113 21.25 6.04 7.65
N GLY A 114 21.55 7.26 8.13
CA GLY A 114 22.77 7.54 8.89
C GLY A 114 24.02 7.75 8.05
N ILE A 115 23.87 7.87 6.72
CA ILE A 115 24.97 8.26 5.83
C ILE A 115 25.07 9.78 5.89
N GLY A 116 26.21 10.30 6.33
CA GLY A 116 26.42 11.74 6.46
C GLY A 116 26.64 12.43 5.11
N PRO A 117 26.33 13.74 5.01
CA PRO A 117 26.59 14.50 3.79
C PRO A 117 28.09 14.69 3.56
N GLY A 118 28.49 14.67 2.29
CA GLY A 118 29.81 15.05 1.79
C GLY A 118 29.81 16.41 1.09
N ASN A 119 30.94 16.74 0.50
CA ASN A 119 31.12 17.96 -0.30
C ASN A 119 30.84 17.74 -1.80
N GLU A 120 30.80 16.48 -2.24
CA GLU A 120 30.50 16.11 -3.62
C GLU A 120 29.01 15.81 -3.78
N PRO A 121 28.36 16.33 -4.83
CA PRO A 121 26.95 16.07 -5.08
C PRO A 121 26.71 14.65 -5.59
N LEU A 122 25.60 14.05 -5.16
CA LEU A 122 25.09 12.85 -5.80
C LEU A 122 24.71 13.20 -7.25
N ALA A 123 25.26 12.49 -8.21
CA ALA A 123 24.97 12.64 -9.64
C ALA A 123 24.41 11.32 -10.19
N LEU A 124 23.70 11.39 -11.31
CA LEU A 124 23.46 10.20 -12.13
C LEU A 124 24.85 9.77 -12.66
N GLU A 125 25.33 8.57 -12.29
CA GLU A 125 26.69 8.05 -12.52
C GLU A 125 27.72 8.32 -11.38
N GLY A 126 27.25 8.41 -10.13
CA GLY A 126 28.11 8.55 -8.94
C GLY A 126 28.35 7.22 -8.23
N ALA A 127 29.50 6.59 -8.46
CA ALA A 127 29.87 5.34 -7.80
C ALA A 127 30.08 5.54 -6.28
N GLY A 128 29.27 4.86 -5.46
CA GLY A 128 29.43 4.80 -4.01
C GLY A 128 28.48 3.77 -3.38
N PHE A 129 28.94 3.09 -2.33
CA PHE A 129 28.19 2.04 -1.60
C PHE A 129 27.59 2.61 -0.30
N LEU A 130 26.45 2.09 0.15
CA LEU A 130 25.77 2.60 1.35
C LEU A 130 26.54 2.33 2.65
N LEU A 131 27.32 1.25 2.72
CA LEU A 131 28.10 0.89 3.90
C LEU A 131 29.61 1.07 3.67
N SER A 132 30.23 1.95 4.45
CA SER A 132 31.69 1.99 4.64
C SER A 132 32.05 1.20 5.90
N SER A 133 32.97 0.25 5.79
CA SER A 133 33.47 -0.53 6.92
C SER A 133 34.32 0.34 7.86
N GLY A 134 33.67 0.98 8.83
CA GLY A 134 34.27 1.68 9.97
C GLY A 134 33.31 1.65 11.18
N PRO A 135 33.81 1.63 12.44
CA PRO A 135 32.96 1.38 13.59
C PRO A 135 32.19 2.66 13.96
N ALA A 136 30.95 2.77 13.52
CA ALA A 136 30.01 3.80 13.99
C ALA A 136 29.04 3.18 15.00
N GLY A 137 29.09 3.69 16.24
CA GLY A 137 28.29 3.24 17.36
C GLY A 137 26.79 3.41 17.10
N VAL A 138 26.08 2.30 17.21
CA VAL A 138 24.63 2.27 17.38
C VAL A 138 24.29 2.93 18.72
N SER A 139 23.72 4.13 18.67
CA SER A 139 23.11 4.77 19.84
C SER A 139 21.61 4.44 19.84
N THR A 140 21.25 3.34 20.50
CA THR A 140 19.87 3.03 20.85
C THR A 140 19.56 3.59 22.24
N THR A 141 18.73 4.62 22.30
CA THR A 141 17.99 4.98 23.51
C THR A 141 16.52 5.21 23.15
N PRO A 142 15.58 4.42 23.70
CA PRO A 142 14.17 4.74 23.66
C PRO A 142 13.82 5.65 24.85
N ASP A 143 13.52 6.92 24.59
CA ASP A 143 12.89 7.78 25.59
C ASP A 143 11.38 7.57 25.54
N SER A 144 10.91 6.75 26.47
CA SER A 144 9.55 6.75 26.95
C SER A 144 9.34 7.98 27.84
N ASP A 145 8.56 8.95 27.36
CA ASP A 145 7.94 9.94 28.25
C ASP A 145 6.41 9.88 28.13
N THR A 146 5.82 9.74 29.31
CA THR A 146 4.41 9.46 29.54
C THR A 146 3.84 10.69 30.22
N THR A 147 3.11 11.54 29.49
CA THR A 147 2.26 12.53 30.14
C THR A 147 0.93 12.70 29.40
N SER A 148 -0.11 12.18 30.07
CA SER A 148 -1.46 12.73 30.21
C SER A 148 -1.96 13.74 29.18
N ASN A 149 -3.05 13.39 28.48
CA ASN A 149 -4.13 14.35 28.28
C ASN A 149 -5.52 13.68 28.30
N THR A 150 -6.36 14.29 29.12
CA THR A 150 -7.75 14.03 29.50
C THR A 150 -8.69 14.01 28.27
N PRO A 151 -9.81 13.25 28.30
CA PRO A 151 -10.69 13.14 27.16
C PRO A 151 -11.59 14.38 27.05
N ASN A 152 -11.42 15.16 25.99
CA ASN A 152 -12.36 16.24 25.67
C ASN A 152 -13.56 15.67 24.93
N ALA A 153 -14.73 16.04 25.45
CA ALA A 153 -16.05 15.64 25.01
C ALA A 153 -16.40 16.19 23.61
N GLU A 154 -17.05 15.32 22.85
CA GLU A 154 -18.26 15.56 22.05
C GLU A 154 -18.22 16.65 20.97
N SER A 155 -18.22 16.19 19.72
CA SER A 155 -18.97 16.83 18.65
C SER A 155 -19.70 15.72 17.90
N ALA A 156 -21.01 15.64 18.09
CA ALA A 156 -21.86 14.80 17.25
C ALA A 156 -21.61 15.13 15.77
N PRO A 157 -21.44 14.15 14.88
CA PRO A 157 -21.12 14.44 13.49
C PRO A 157 -22.33 15.09 12.83
N VAL A 158 -22.10 16.29 12.30
CA VAL A 158 -22.96 16.92 11.29
C VAL A 158 -22.97 15.97 10.10
N VAL A 159 -24.08 15.24 9.90
CA VAL A 159 -24.26 14.35 8.75
C VAL A 159 -24.17 15.21 7.49
N ALA A 160 -23.06 15.07 6.76
CA ALA A 160 -22.80 15.77 5.52
C ALA A 160 -23.74 15.25 4.43
N SER A 161 -24.83 15.97 4.19
CA SER A 161 -25.80 15.70 3.12
C SER A 161 -25.23 15.88 1.71
N ASN A 162 -24.00 16.37 1.55
CA ASN A 162 -23.39 16.67 0.25
C ASN A 162 -22.49 15.55 -0.30
N ARG A 163 -22.48 14.38 0.35
CA ARG A 163 -21.64 13.24 -0.06
C ARG A 163 -22.32 12.29 -1.03
N THR A 164 -23.59 12.50 -1.35
CA THR A 164 -24.40 11.51 -2.07
C THR A 164 -25.09 12.13 -3.26
N THR A 165 -24.92 11.52 -4.43
CA THR A 165 -25.66 11.82 -5.65
C THR A 165 -26.68 10.71 -5.88
N LEU A 166 -27.97 11.04 -5.78
CA LEU A 166 -29.08 10.11 -5.98
C LEU A 166 -29.63 10.26 -7.40
N HIS A 167 -29.68 9.16 -8.16
CA HIS A 167 -30.34 9.08 -9.47
C HIS A 167 -31.71 8.41 -9.33
N GLU A 168 -31.74 7.26 -8.67
CA GLU A 168 -32.93 6.49 -8.35
C GLU A 168 -32.75 5.78 -7.00
N THR A 169 -33.82 5.74 -6.22
CA THR A 169 -33.82 4.98 -4.95
C THR A 169 -34.06 3.51 -5.24
N VAL A 170 -33.30 2.62 -4.61
CA VAL A 170 -33.59 1.17 -4.67
C VAL A 170 -34.97 0.92 -4.05
N ALA A 171 -35.94 0.57 -4.89
CA ALA A 171 -37.30 0.28 -4.47
C ALA A 171 -37.39 -1.07 -3.75
N GLU A 172 -38.38 -1.22 -2.86
CA GLU A 172 -38.73 -2.49 -2.19
C GLU A 172 -37.57 -3.22 -1.47
N PHE A 173 -36.56 -2.48 -1.02
CA PHE A 173 -35.39 -3.06 -0.37
C PHE A 173 -35.73 -3.91 0.87
N VAL A 174 -35.38 -5.20 0.84
CA VAL A 174 -35.57 -6.13 1.95
C VAL A 174 -34.34 -6.10 2.88
N PRO A 175 -34.47 -5.75 4.18
CA PRO A 175 -33.32 -5.70 5.08
C PRO A 175 -32.55 -7.03 5.18
N VAL A 176 -31.22 -6.96 5.01
CA VAL A 176 -30.32 -8.11 5.13
C VAL A 176 -30.28 -8.60 6.58
N THR A 177 -30.65 -9.85 6.79
CA THR A 177 -30.66 -10.49 8.12
C THR A 177 -29.45 -11.42 8.32
N ASP A 178 -29.24 -11.89 9.55
CA ASP A 178 -28.26 -12.94 9.83
C ASP A 178 -28.47 -14.21 9.03
N ALA A 179 -29.74 -14.56 8.79
CA ALA A 179 -30.08 -15.74 8.04
C ALA A 179 -29.60 -15.59 6.59
N ASN A 180 -29.79 -14.41 5.99
CA ASN A 180 -29.25 -14.09 4.67
C ASN A 180 -27.72 -14.13 4.66
N LEU A 181 -27.04 -13.58 5.68
CA LEU A 181 -25.56 -13.61 5.73
C LEU A 181 -24.99 -15.02 5.92
N ARG A 182 -25.66 -15.90 6.68
CA ARG A 182 -25.21 -17.29 6.91
C ARG A 182 -25.55 -18.21 5.75
N ASN A 183 -26.69 -17.99 5.11
CA ASN A 183 -27.18 -18.80 3.99
C ASN A 183 -27.81 -17.89 2.94
N PRO A 184 -27.00 -17.18 2.14
CA PRO A 184 -27.50 -16.29 1.10
C PRO A 184 -28.13 -17.09 -0.03
N ASP A 185 -29.12 -16.48 -0.69
CA ASP A 185 -29.69 -17.02 -1.91
C ASP A 185 -28.58 -17.23 -2.96
N SER A 186 -28.79 -18.17 -3.87
CA SER A 186 -27.75 -18.58 -4.83
C SER A 186 -27.25 -17.43 -5.71
N GLY A 187 -28.13 -16.47 -6.01
CA GLY A 187 -27.82 -15.27 -6.80
C GLY A 187 -27.15 -14.14 -6.03
N ASP A 188 -27.16 -14.19 -4.70
CA ASP A 188 -26.64 -13.10 -3.86
C ASP A 188 -25.17 -13.29 -3.48
N TRP A 189 -24.49 -12.16 -3.31
CA TRP A 189 -23.11 -12.03 -2.86
C TRP A 189 -22.99 -10.93 -1.80
N LEU A 190 -23.33 -11.25 -0.55
CA LEU A 190 -23.51 -10.28 0.53
C LEU A 190 -22.24 -9.88 1.32
N MET A 191 -21.11 -10.54 1.06
CA MET A 191 -19.84 -10.27 1.74
C MET A 191 -18.64 -10.62 0.84
N PHE A 192 -17.44 -10.22 1.24
CA PHE A 192 -16.21 -10.35 0.43
C PHE A 192 -16.01 -11.72 -0.25
N ARG A 193 -16.39 -12.83 0.41
CA ARG A 193 -16.22 -14.18 -0.13
C ARG A 193 -17.54 -14.97 -0.23
N ARG A 194 -18.66 -14.25 -0.37
CA ARG A 194 -20.06 -14.72 -0.38
C ARG A 194 -20.56 -15.32 0.94
N THR A 195 -19.81 -16.24 1.53
CA THR A 195 -20.16 -16.97 2.77
C THR A 195 -19.03 -16.88 3.81
N TYR A 196 -19.38 -17.07 5.08
CA TYR A 196 -18.45 -16.93 6.21
C TYR A 196 -17.28 -17.94 6.21
N ASP A 197 -17.41 -19.05 5.48
CA ASP A 197 -16.35 -20.02 5.27
C ASP A 197 -15.22 -19.51 4.34
N GLY A 198 -15.41 -18.37 3.67
CA GLY A 198 -14.37 -17.69 2.91
C GLY A 198 -14.07 -18.29 1.53
N TRP A 199 -14.92 -19.18 1.02
CA TRP A 199 -14.61 -19.96 -0.18
C TRP A 199 -14.63 -19.16 -1.48
N GLY A 200 -15.42 -18.08 -1.55
CA GLY A 200 -15.65 -17.33 -2.79
C GLY A 200 -16.18 -18.22 -3.90
N TYR A 201 -17.15 -19.07 -3.55
CA TYR A 201 -17.78 -20.03 -4.43
C TYR A 201 -19.22 -19.60 -4.73
N SER A 202 -19.61 -19.55 -6.01
CA SER A 202 -21.00 -19.39 -6.41
C SER A 202 -21.62 -20.78 -6.65
N PRO A 203 -22.82 -21.07 -6.11
CA PRO A 203 -23.53 -22.32 -6.37
C PRO A 203 -24.28 -22.32 -7.71
N LEU A 204 -24.28 -21.21 -8.46
CA LEU A 204 -24.92 -21.13 -9.78
C LEU A 204 -24.16 -21.99 -10.80
N ASP A 205 -24.91 -22.69 -11.65
CA ASP A 205 -24.38 -23.66 -12.61
C ASP A 205 -24.82 -23.40 -14.05
N GLN A 206 -25.46 -22.26 -14.34
CA GLN A 206 -25.87 -21.89 -15.69
C GLN A 206 -24.67 -21.78 -16.66
N VAL A 207 -23.56 -21.22 -16.17
CA VAL A 207 -22.28 -21.16 -16.91
C VAL A 207 -21.45 -22.38 -16.53
N THR A 208 -21.15 -23.20 -17.53
CA THR A 208 -20.46 -24.48 -17.38
C THR A 208 -19.23 -24.54 -18.29
N ARG A 209 -18.42 -25.59 -18.15
CA ARG A 209 -17.28 -25.83 -19.06
C ARG A 209 -17.71 -25.98 -20.52
N ASP A 210 -18.94 -26.42 -20.75
CA ASP A 210 -19.47 -26.70 -22.08
C ASP A 210 -19.99 -25.44 -22.80
N ASN A 211 -20.22 -24.32 -22.10
CA ASN A 211 -20.78 -23.11 -22.70
C ASN A 211 -20.03 -21.81 -22.35
N VAL A 212 -19.00 -21.83 -21.48
CA VAL A 212 -18.25 -20.62 -21.07
C VAL A 212 -17.65 -19.85 -22.24
N HIS A 213 -17.37 -20.54 -23.35
CA HIS A 213 -16.82 -19.94 -24.56
C HIS A 213 -17.84 -19.05 -25.32
N ASP A 214 -19.13 -19.15 -24.99
CA ASP A 214 -20.19 -18.33 -25.58
C ASP A 214 -20.43 -17.02 -24.81
N LEU A 215 -19.69 -16.76 -23.73
CA LEU A 215 -19.84 -15.54 -22.94
C LEU A 215 -19.64 -14.29 -23.80
N ARG A 216 -20.52 -13.31 -23.59
CA ARG A 216 -20.47 -12.00 -24.23
C ARG A 216 -20.52 -10.91 -23.17
N LEU A 217 -19.93 -9.76 -23.49
CA LEU A 217 -20.08 -8.57 -22.67
C LEU A 217 -21.57 -8.18 -22.60
N ALA A 218 -22.14 -8.17 -21.40
CA ALA A 218 -23.52 -7.70 -21.17
C ALA A 218 -23.55 -6.17 -21.06
N TRP A 219 -22.69 -5.60 -20.20
CA TRP A 219 -22.51 -4.17 -20.03
C TRP A 219 -21.11 -3.87 -19.47
N VAL A 220 -20.69 -2.60 -19.53
CA VAL A 220 -19.47 -2.10 -18.92
C VAL A 220 -19.76 -0.79 -18.21
N TRP A 221 -19.13 -0.57 -17.06
CA TRP A 221 -19.22 0.66 -16.28
C TRP A 221 -17.81 1.17 -15.98
N ALA A 222 -17.58 2.47 -16.19
CA ALA A 222 -16.29 3.09 -15.91
C ALA A 222 -16.17 3.39 -14.42
N MET A 223 -15.10 2.88 -13.80
CA MET A 223 -14.79 3.10 -12.39
C MET A 223 -13.96 4.38 -12.19
N ALA A 224 -13.92 4.87 -10.96
CA ALA A 224 -13.06 5.99 -10.59
C ALA A 224 -11.57 5.66 -10.77
N ASP A 225 -10.79 6.68 -11.12
CA ASP A 225 -9.34 6.56 -11.33
C ASP A 225 -8.60 6.02 -10.09
N GLY A 226 -7.58 5.20 -10.34
CA GLY A 226 -6.67 4.64 -9.34
C GLY A 226 -6.66 3.10 -9.33
N THR A 227 -5.86 2.54 -8.42
CA THR A 227 -5.71 1.09 -8.28
C THR A 227 -7.02 0.44 -7.79
N ASN A 228 -7.59 -0.45 -8.61
CA ASN A 228 -8.83 -1.16 -8.33
C ASN A 228 -8.56 -2.58 -7.81
N GLN A 229 -9.06 -2.90 -6.62
CA GLN A 229 -9.10 -4.27 -6.04
C GLN A 229 -10.49 -4.65 -5.49
N PRO A 230 -11.61 -4.18 -6.07
CA PRO A 230 -12.92 -4.32 -5.43
C PRO A 230 -13.45 -5.75 -5.51
N THR A 231 -14.27 -6.11 -4.52
CA THR A 231 -15.30 -7.14 -4.63
C THR A 231 -16.66 -6.46 -4.50
N PRO A 232 -17.46 -6.41 -5.58
CA PRO A 232 -18.82 -5.90 -5.49
C PRO A 232 -19.65 -6.78 -4.56
N LEU A 233 -20.58 -6.17 -3.83
CA LEU A 233 -21.65 -6.91 -3.17
C LEU A 233 -22.87 -6.89 -4.09
N VAL A 234 -23.58 -8.00 -4.21
CA VAL A 234 -24.80 -8.09 -5.03
C VAL A 234 -25.92 -8.62 -4.16
N TYR A 235 -27.05 -7.91 -4.12
CA TYR A 235 -28.21 -8.30 -3.36
C TYR A 235 -29.48 -7.85 -4.06
N ASP A 236 -30.38 -8.80 -4.31
CA ASP A 236 -31.70 -8.54 -4.90
C ASP A 236 -31.63 -7.68 -6.18
N GLY A 237 -30.71 -8.03 -7.08
CA GLY A 237 -30.53 -7.35 -8.37
C GLY A 237 -29.74 -6.03 -8.31
N VAL A 238 -29.29 -5.58 -7.15
CA VAL A 238 -28.46 -4.36 -7.01
C VAL A 238 -27.01 -4.71 -6.70
N MET A 239 -26.09 -4.12 -7.47
CA MET A 239 -24.65 -4.23 -7.26
C MET A 239 -24.11 -2.99 -6.53
N TYR A 240 -23.47 -3.21 -5.39
CA TYR A 240 -22.78 -2.20 -4.59
C TYR A 240 -21.28 -2.30 -4.83
N LEU A 241 -20.74 -1.31 -5.55
CA LEU A 241 -19.40 -1.30 -6.09
C LEU A 241 -18.51 -0.30 -5.33
N PRO A 242 -17.54 -0.77 -4.52
CA PRO A 242 -16.52 0.11 -3.96
C PRO A 242 -15.54 0.54 -5.06
N ASN A 243 -15.24 1.83 -5.08
CA ASN A 243 -14.29 2.47 -5.98
C ASN A 243 -13.11 3.05 -5.16
N PRO A 244 -11.97 3.36 -5.80
CA PRO A 244 -10.90 4.11 -5.15
C PRO A 244 -11.40 5.43 -4.53
N ARG A 245 -10.67 5.93 -3.53
CA ARG A 245 -10.94 7.22 -2.84
C ARG A 245 -12.27 7.25 -2.08
N ASN A 246 -12.70 6.11 -1.54
CA ASN A 246 -13.92 5.99 -0.74
C ASN A 246 -15.19 6.46 -1.46
N ILE A 247 -15.28 6.09 -2.74
CA ILE A 247 -16.50 6.19 -3.54
C ILE A 247 -17.22 4.83 -3.48
N VAL A 248 -18.54 4.85 -3.31
CA VAL A 248 -19.41 3.66 -3.36
C VAL A 248 -20.55 3.95 -4.30
N GLN A 249 -20.79 3.07 -5.27
CA GLN A 249 -21.87 3.20 -6.24
C GLN A 249 -22.84 2.04 -6.08
N ALA A 250 -24.14 2.29 -6.19
CA ALA A 250 -25.14 1.26 -6.43
C ALA A 250 -25.56 1.28 -7.90
N LEU A 251 -25.49 0.12 -8.53
CA LEU A 251 -25.85 -0.10 -9.93
C LEU A 251 -26.94 -1.16 -9.99
N ASP A 252 -27.89 -1.02 -10.90
CA ASP A 252 -28.71 -2.15 -11.33
C ASP A 252 -27.79 -3.22 -11.95
N ALA A 253 -27.80 -4.43 -11.39
CA ALA A 253 -26.82 -5.47 -11.74
C ALA A 253 -27.07 -6.08 -13.13
N GLU A 254 -28.30 -5.99 -13.64
CA GLU A 254 -28.68 -6.51 -14.96
C GLU A 254 -28.25 -5.54 -16.08
N THR A 255 -28.44 -4.24 -15.85
CA THR A 255 -28.29 -3.21 -16.88
C THR A 255 -27.03 -2.35 -16.74
N GLY A 256 -26.43 -2.30 -15.55
CA GLY A 256 -25.32 -1.39 -15.24
C GLY A 256 -25.74 0.07 -15.01
N THR A 257 -27.03 0.33 -14.80
CA THR A 257 -27.56 1.69 -14.58
C THR A 257 -27.21 2.18 -13.18
N LEU A 258 -26.61 3.37 -13.06
CA LEU A 258 -26.31 4.01 -11.77
C LEU A 258 -27.58 4.45 -11.05
N LEU A 259 -27.76 3.95 -9.83
CA LEU A 259 -28.88 4.27 -8.94
C LEU A 259 -28.48 5.38 -7.95
N TRP A 260 -27.34 5.24 -7.31
CA TRP A 260 -26.78 6.28 -6.45
C TRP A 260 -25.26 6.16 -6.32
N GLU A 261 -24.62 7.26 -5.96
CA GLU A 261 -23.20 7.33 -5.65
C GLU A 261 -23.00 8.06 -4.32
N TYR A 262 -22.23 7.45 -3.42
CA TYR A 262 -21.63 8.08 -2.26
C TYR A 262 -20.16 8.39 -2.54
N GLN A 263 -19.72 9.61 -2.24
CA GLN A 263 -18.33 10.03 -2.32
C GLN A 263 -17.90 10.70 -1.01
N ARG A 264 -16.88 10.13 -0.37
CA ARG A 264 -16.25 10.77 0.78
C ARG A 264 -15.25 11.83 0.33
N GLU A 265 -15.41 13.04 0.84
CA GLU A 265 -14.36 14.05 0.77
C GLU A 265 -13.20 13.69 1.71
N LEU A 266 -12.03 13.43 1.12
CA LEU A 266 -10.81 13.15 1.87
C LEU A 266 -9.97 14.43 2.09
N PRO A 267 -9.26 14.55 3.22
CA PRO A 267 -8.21 15.56 3.40
C PRO A 267 -7.20 15.54 2.25
N ASN A 268 -6.64 16.69 1.89
CA ASN A 268 -5.73 16.84 0.74
C ASN A 268 -4.53 15.88 0.81
N GLU A 269 -3.98 15.67 2.01
CA GLU A 269 -2.88 14.75 2.30
C GLU A 269 -3.24 13.28 2.02
N LEU A 270 -4.52 12.92 2.00
CA LEU A 270 -5.01 11.57 1.72
C LEU A 270 -5.51 11.41 0.28
N GLN A 271 -5.39 12.44 -0.57
CA GLN A 271 -5.81 12.37 -1.97
C GLN A 271 -4.83 11.55 -2.85
N ARG A 272 -3.58 11.34 -2.40
CA ARG A 272 -2.53 10.58 -3.09
C ARG A 272 -2.17 9.29 -2.32
N GLY A 273 -1.34 8.43 -2.92
CA GLY A 273 -0.95 7.14 -2.34
C GLY A 273 -2.05 6.08 -2.47
N PHE A 274 -2.08 5.08 -1.58
CA PHE A 274 -3.09 4.01 -1.64
C PHE A 274 -4.51 4.56 -1.47
N THR A 275 -5.35 4.43 -2.49
CA THR A 275 -6.75 4.87 -2.48
C THR A 275 -7.73 3.71 -2.62
N THR A 276 -7.21 2.50 -2.76
CA THR A 276 -7.97 1.28 -3.06
C THR A 276 -8.96 0.91 -1.97
N MET A 277 -10.09 0.33 -2.40
CA MET A 277 -11.05 -0.33 -1.53
C MET A 277 -11.29 -1.76 -2.01
N ARG A 278 -11.22 -2.72 -1.08
CA ARG A 278 -11.37 -4.14 -1.42
C ARG A 278 -12.78 -4.68 -1.25
N ASN A 279 -13.49 -4.25 -0.22
CA ASN A 279 -14.83 -4.78 0.08
C ASN A 279 -15.66 -3.78 0.88
N LEU A 280 -16.94 -4.12 1.00
CA LEU A 280 -17.93 -3.46 1.85
C LEU A 280 -18.46 -4.50 2.86
N GLY A 281 -19.17 -4.02 3.87
CA GLY A 281 -20.02 -4.85 4.73
C GLY A 281 -21.50 -4.56 4.48
N PHE A 282 -22.37 -5.54 4.72
CA PHE A 282 -23.81 -5.39 4.55
C PHE A 282 -24.55 -5.91 5.78
N TYR A 283 -25.47 -5.12 6.34
CA TYR A 283 -26.38 -5.58 7.38
C TYR A 283 -27.62 -4.69 7.48
N ASN A 284 -28.80 -5.29 7.65
CA ASN A 284 -30.10 -4.64 7.56
C ASN A 284 -30.21 -3.81 6.26
N ASP A 285 -30.53 -2.52 6.39
CA ASP A 285 -30.67 -1.52 5.33
C ASP A 285 -29.39 -0.70 5.12
N LYS A 286 -28.22 -1.22 5.52
CA LYS A 286 -26.97 -0.46 5.54
C LYS A 286 -25.83 -1.18 4.83
N VAL A 287 -25.06 -0.37 4.11
CA VAL A 287 -23.74 -0.71 3.59
C VAL A 287 -22.70 -0.04 4.48
N PHE A 288 -21.67 -0.78 4.87
CA PHE A 288 -20.60 -0.34 5.75
C PHE A 288 -19.27 -0.27 5.00
N LEU A 289 -18.52 0.80 5.25
CA LEU A 289 -17.17 0.97 4.72
C LEU A 289 -16.23 1.52 5.80
N ALA A 290 -15.01 1.00 5.81
CA ALA A 290 -13.90 1.58 6.55
C ALA A 290 -13.14 2.52 5.61
N THR A 291 -13.00 3.78 6.00
CA THR A 291 -12.49 4.84 5.13
C THR A 291 -10.99 5.06 5.31
N LYS A 292 -10.36 5.65 4.29
CA LYS A 292 -8.92 5.94 4.27
C LYS A 292 -8.51 6.90 5.40
N ASP A 293 -9.37 7.84 5.76
CA ASP A 293 -9.17 8.77 6.88
C ASP A 293 -9.59 8.19 8.25
N ALA A 294 -9.67 6.86 8.35
CA ALA A 294 -9.91 6.11 9.58
C ALA A 294 -11.27 6.38 10.26
N PHE A 295 -12.34 6.37 9.46
CA PHE A 295 -13.72 6.28 9.95
C PHE A 295 -14.35 4.93 9.60
N MET A 296 -15.27 4.48 10.44
CA MET A 296 -16.31 3.54 10.06
C MET A 296 -17.54 4.34 9.65
N VAL A 297 -18.07 4.07 8.47
CA VAL A 297 -19.25 4.76 7.93
C VAL A 297 -20.31 3.73 7.61
N ALA A 298 -21.56 4.04 7.98
CA ALA A 298 -22.74 3.32 7.50
C ALA A 298 -23.54 4.24 6.59
N ILE A 299 -23.76 3.80 5.36
CA ILE A 299 -24.64 4.46 4.40
C ILE A 299 -25.90 3.60 4.18
N ASP A 300 -27.00 4.25 3.87
CA ASP A 300 -28.25 3.59 3.53
C ASP A 300 -28.12 2.88 2.18
N ALA A 301 -28.49 1.59 2.15
CA ALA A 301 -28.37 0.77 0.95
C ALA A 301 -29.30 1.23 -0.21
N ARG A 302 -30.32 2.04 0.09
CA ARG A 302 -31.33 2.43 -0.89
C ARG A 302 -30.98 3.70 -1.65
N ASN A 303 -30.26 4.61 -1.00
CA ASN A 303 -30.01 5.94 -1.56
C ASN A 303 -28.58 6.44 -1.33
N GLY A 304 -27.72 5.71 -0.63
CA GLY A 304 -26.34 6.08 -0.36
C GLY A 304 -26.15 7.18 0.69
N GLU A 305 -27.21 7.61 1.38
CA GLU A 305 -27.12 8.64 2.41
C GLU A 305 -26.37 8.13 3.64
N VAL A 306 -25.56 8.99 4.25
CA VAL A 306 -24.85 8.65 5.49
C VAL A 306 -25.87 8.54 6.63
N ILE A 307 -25.95 7.36 7.25
CA ILE A 307 -26.76 7.13 8.44
C ILE A 307 -25.96 7.53 9.69
N TRP A 308 -24.70 7.09 9.75
CA TRP A 308 -23.75 7.49 10.78
C TRP A 308 -22.32 7.32 10.32
N GLU A 309 -21.40 8.01 11.00
CA GLU A 309 -19.97 7.77 10.92
C GLU A 309 -19.33 7.83 12.31
N THR A 310 -18.23 7.10 12.48
CA THR A 310 -17.49 7.06 13.74
C THR A 310 -16.00 7.07 13.43
N LYS A 311 -15.25 8.01 14.02
CA LYS A 311 -13.79 8.01 13.95
C LYS A 311 -13.27 6.79 14.71
N ILE A 312 -12.58 5.87 14.02
CA ILE A 312 -12.03 4.65 14.62
C ILE A 312 -10.56 4.78 14.99
N ALA A 313 -9.81 5.67 14.31
CA ALA A 313 -8.43 6.01 14.64
C ALA A 313 -8.06 7.39 14.08
N ASP A 314 -6.83 7.86 14.36
CA ASP A 314 -6.33 9.13 13.83
C ASP A 314 -5.38 8.92 12.65
N TYR A 315 -5.81 9.26 11.44
CA TYR A 315 -5.00 8.99 10.23
C TYR A 315 -3.66 9.71 10.20
N ARG A 316 -3.49 10.79 10.99
CA ARG A 316 -2.21 11.50 11.13
C ARG A 316 -1.13 10.66 11.82
N GLN A 317 -1.51 9.56 12.45
CA GLN A 317 -0.60 8.58 13.04
C GLN A 317 -0.39 7.37 12.11
N GLY A 318 -0.78 7.47 10.84
CA GLY A 318 -0.64 6.41 9.83
C GLY A 318 -1.78 5.40 9.75
N TYR A 319 -2.80 5.51 10.60
CA TYR A 319 -3.98 4.65 10.52
C TYR A 319 -4.80 4.96 9.28
N THR A 320 -4.87 4.03 8.33
CA THR A 320 -5.73 4.13 7.15
C THR A 320 -6.38 2.78 6.85
N ASN A 321 -7.43 2.76 6.03
CA ASN A 321 -8.11 1.51 5.65
C ASN A 321 -8.18 1.38 4.13
N VAL A 322 -7.85 0.17 3.67
CA VAL A 322 -8.02 -0.28 2.28
C VAL A 322 -8.94 -1.51 2.17
N SER A 323 -9.08 -2.26 3.27
CA SER A 323 -10.04 -3.37 3.39
C SER A 323 -11.28 -2.90 4.12
N GLY A 324 -12.44 -3.42 3.72
CA GLY A 324 -13.72 -3.10 4.35
C GLY A 324 -14.07 -4.02 5.52
N PRO A 325 -15.11 -3.67 6.28
CA PRO A 325 -15.56 -4.45 7.42
C PRO A 325 -16.14 -5.80 7.01
N ILE A 326 -16.10 -6.76 7.95
CA ILE A 326 -16.90 -7.98 7.91
C ILE A 326 -17.90 -7.90 9.07
N VAL A 327 -19.19 -8.08 8.75
CA VAL A 327 -20.24 -8.14 9.78
C VAL A 327 -20.22 -9.55 10.39
N VAL A 328 -19.95 -9.66 11.69
CA VAL A 328 -19.83 -10.94 12.42
C VAL A 328 -20.95 -11.07 13.45
N ARG A 329 -21.49 -12.28 13.61
CA ARG A 329 -22.42 -12.67 14.68
C ARG A 329 -22.19 -14.08 15.20
#